data_AF-A0A7V3T0K5-F1
#
_entry.id   AF-A0A7V3T0K5-F1
#
_cell.length_a   1.000
_cell.length_b   1.000
_cell.length_c   1.000
_cell.angle_alpha   90.00
_cell.angle_beta   90.00
_cell.angle_gamma   90.00
#
_symmetry.space_group_name_H-M   'P 1'
#
loop_
_entity.id
_entity.type
_entity.pdbx_description
1 polymer ?
#
loop_
_entity_poly.entity_id
_entity_poly.type
_entity_poly.pdbx_seq_one_letter_code
_entity_poly.pdbx_strand_id
1 'polypeptide(L)' 'STGGGDNFNAGLCAGLLMGLDPEASLIMANSTSAYYVKNGCSPSLLQLVDFIKENSSAFAV' A
#
# COMPACT_ATOMS: atom_id res chain seq x y z
N SER A 1 -15.03 -6.08 -5.90
CA SER A 1 -13.61 -5.82 -6.15
C SER A 1 -12.84 -7.11 -5.97
N THR A 2 -12.31 -7.72 -7.03
CA THR A 2 -11.68 -9.04 -6.94
C THR A 2 -10.20 -9.01 -6.56
N GLY A 3 -9.45 -7.92 -6.76
CA GLY A 3 -7.99 -7.88 -6.51
C GLY A 3 -7.51 -6.99 -5.35
N GLY A 4 -8.40 -6.31 -4.62
CA GLY A 4 -7.99 -5.42 -3.51
C GLY A 4 -7.31 -6.17 -2.36
N GLY A 5 -7.85 -7.33 -1.97
CA GLY A 5 -7.26 -8.19 -0.94
C GLY A 5 -5.89 -8.74 -1.33
N ASP A 6 -5.72 -9.14 -2.58
CA ASP A 6 -4.42 -9.62 -3.09
C ASP A 6 -3.36 -8.52 -3.05
N ASN A 7 -3.73 -7.30 -3.43
CA ASN A 7 -2.83 -6.13 -3.38
C ASN A 7 -2.53 -5.70 -1.94
N PHE A 8 -3.49 -5.83 -1.02
CA PHE A 8 -3.25 -5.64 0.41
C PHE A 8 -2.20 -6.64 0.93
N ASN A 9 -2.40 -7.93 0.66
CA ASN A 9 -1.48 -8.99 1.11
C ASN A 9 -0.08 -8.82 0.48
N ALA A 10 -0.01 -8.47 -0.81
CA ALA A 10 1.26 -8.18 -1.49
C ALA A 10 1.99 -6.99 -0.85
N GLY A 11 1.28 -5.90 -0.55
CA GLY A 11 1.86 -4.74 0.14
C GLY A 11 2.33 -5.06 1.56
N LEU A 12 1.56 -5.85 2.33
CA LEU A 12 1.95 -6.30 3.67
C LEU A 12 3.22 -7.17 3.62
N CYS A 13 3.24 -8.18 2.75
CA CYS A 13 4.40 -9.05 2.59
C CYS A 13 5.64 -8.27 2.14
N ALA A 14 5.48 -7.31 1.23
CA ALA A 14 6.58 -6.45 0.79
C ALA A 14 7.14 -5.62 1.94
N GLY A 15 6.29 -4.98 2.75
CA GLY A 15 6.71 -4.19 3.90
C GLY A 15 7.48 -5.02 4.93
N LEU A 16 6.96 -6.21 5.26
CA LEU A 16 7.63 -7.15 6.17
C LEU A 16 8.98 -7.62 5.62
N LEU A 17 9.06 -7.97 4.33
CA LEU A 17 10.31 -8.38 3.68
C LEU A 17 11.35 -7.25 3.62
N MET A 18 10.90 -6.00 3.59
CA MET A 18 11.76 -4.81 3.65
C MET A 18 12.21 -4.47 5.08
N GLY A 19 11.74 -5.21 6.10
CA GLY A 19 12.08 -4.97 7.50
C GLY A 19 11.39 -3.75 8.10
N LEU A 20 10.27 -3.29 7.51
CA LEU A 20 9.43 -2.27 8.11
C LEU A 20 8.78 -2.81 9.39
N ASP A 21 8.48 -1.92 10.33
CA ASP A 21 7.66 -2.29 11.47
C ASP A 21 6.21 -2.64 11.04
N PRO A 22 5.41 -3.27 11.91
CA PRO A 22 4.05 -3.68 11.56
C PRO A 22 3.14 -2.52 11.13
N GLU A 23 3.32 -1.32 11.70
CA GLU A 23 2.51 -0.14 11.39
C GLU A 23 2.80 0.37 9.97
N ALA A 24 4.07 0.57 9.65
CA ALA A 24 4.51 0.97 8.31
C ALA A 24 4.16 -0.10 7.26
N SER A 25 4.24 -1.39 7.62
CA SER A 25 3.83 -2.49 6.73
C SER A 25 2.32 -2.45 6.44
N LEU A 26 1.49 -2.08 7.43
CA LEU A 26 0.05 -1.90 7.23
C LEU A 26 -0.28 -0.66 6.40
N ILE A 27 0.45 0.45 6.56
CA ILE A 27 0.32 1.63 5.70
C ILE A 27 0.62 1.26 4.24
N MET A 28 1.70 0.48 4.02
CA MET A 28 2.07 -0.02 2.70
C MET A 28 0.98 -0.95 2.11
N ALA A 29 0.45 -1.88 2.92
CA ALA A 29 -0.63 -2.79 2.52
C ALA A 29 -1.89 -2.03 2.09
N ASN A 30 -2.34 -1.10 2.93
CA ASN A 30 -3.55 -0.33 2.66
C ASN A 30 -3.38 0.59 1.44
N SER A 31 -2.21 1.21 1.31
CA SER A 31 -1.89 2.06 0.15
C SER A 31 -1.82 1.27 -1.15
N THR A 32 -1.25 0.06 -1.13
CA THR A 32 -1.18 -0.82 -2.31
C THR A 32 -2.57 -1.26 -2.76
N SER A 33 -3.43 -1.63 -1.80
CA SER A 33 -4.84 -1.96 -2.06
C SER A 33 -5.64 -0.76 -2.58
N ALA A 34 -5.52 0.40 -1.95
CA ALA A 34 -6.20 1.62 -2.35
C ALA A 34 -5.78 2.07 -3.76
N TYR A 35 -4.48 2.00 -4.08
CA TYR A 35 -3.98 2.28 -5.42
C TYR A 35 -4.61 1.34 -6.45
N TYR A 36 -4.67 0.03 -6.16
CA TYR A 36 -5.27 -0.94 -7.06
C TYR A 36 -6.77 -0.69 -7.27
N VAL A 37 -7.52 -0.42 -6.20
CA VAL A 37 -8.96 -0.12 -6.30
C VAL A 37 -9.21 1.15 -7.12
N LYS A 38 -8.34 2.16 -6.98
CA LYS A 38 -8.44 3.43 -7.71
C LYS A 38 -8.06 3.31 -9.18
N ASN A 39 -6.99 2.58 -9.50
CA ASN A 39 -6.37 2.60 -10.83
C ASN A 39 -6.60 1.32 -11.66
N GLY A 40 -7.05 0.23 -11.02
CA GLY A 40 -7.25 -1.07 -11.67
C GLY A 40 -5.95 -1.84 -11.96
N CYS A 41 -4.81 -1.39 -11.44
CA CYS A 41 -3.51 -2.04 -11.59
C CYS A 41 -2.64 -1.87 -10.34
N SER A 42 -1.66 -2.76 -10.14
CA SER A 42 -0.74 -2.68 -9.00
C SER A 42 0.27 -1.54 -9.19
N PRO A 43 0.64 -0.81 -8.13
CA PRO A 43 1.61 0.27 -8.21
C PRO A 43 3.04 -0.26 -8.34
N SER A 44 3.91 0.52 -8.98
CA SER A 44 5.36 0.45 -8.75
C SER A 44 5.73 1.05 -7.39
N LEU A 45 6.95 0.79 -6.90
CA LEU A 45 7.43 1.36 -5.64
C LEU A 45 7.39 2.89 -5.61
N LEU A 46 7.79 3.56 -6.70
CA LEU A 46 7.77 5.02 -6.76
C LEU A 46 6.34 5.57 -6.74
N GLN A 47 5.42 4.97 -7.52
CA GLN A 47 4.01 5.35 -7.50
C GLN A 47 3.39 5.14 -6.12
N LEU A 48 3.78 4.08 -5.40
CA LEU A 48 3.30 3.83 -4.05
C LEU A 48 3.82 4.86 -3.06
N VAL A 49 5.09 5.26 -3.16
CA VAL A 49 5.68 6.34 -2.34
C VAL A 49 4.96 7.67 -2.59
N ASP A 50 4.75 8.03 -3.85
CA ASP A 50 4.04 9.26 -4.20
C ASP A 50 2.59 9.21 -3.72
N PHE A 51 1.91 8.07 -3.89
CA PHE A 51 0.56 7.86 -3.39
C PHE A 51 0.48 8.00 -1.86
N ILE A 52 1.42 7.43 -1.10
CA ILE A 52 1.46 7.58 0.36
C ILE A 52 1.66 9.05 0.74
N LYS A 53 2.60 9.76 0.09
CA LYS A 53 2.87 11.18 0.35
C LYS A 53 1.64 12.05 0.10
N GLU A 54 0.95 11.86 -1.02
CA GLU A 54 -0.29 12.58 -1.37
C GLU A 54 -1.41 12.33 -0.37
N ASN A 55 -1.45 11.14 0.23
CA ASN A 55 -2.50 10.71 1.15
C ASN A 55 -2.04 10.68 2.62
N SER A 56 -0.94 11.37 2.96
CA SER A 56 -0.35 11.33 4.31
C SER A 56 -1.33 11.77 5.41
N SER A 57 -2.28 12.65 5.11
CA SER A 57 -3.34 13.06 6.05
C SER A 57 -4.41 12.00 6.29
N ALA A 58 -4.56 11.03 5.38
CA ALA A 58 -5.50 9.91 5.52
C ALA A 58 -4.88 8.73 6.30
N PHE A 59 -3.56 8.73 6.51
CA PHE A 59 -2.82 7.66 7.17
C PHE A 59 -2.10 8.10 8.46
N ALA A 60 -2.15 9.38 8.81
CA ALA A 60 -1.74 9.85 10.13
C ALA A 60 -2.81 9.44 11.16
N VAL A 61 -2.43 8.58 12.10
CA VAL A 61 -3.18 8.32 13.34
C VAL A 61 -2.85 9.41 14.35
#